data_AF-A0A8S9QAN8-F1
#
_entry.id   AF-A0A8S9QAN8-F1
#
_cell.length_a   1.000
_cell.length_b   1.000
_cell.length_c   1.000
_cell.angle_alpha   90.00
_cell.angle_beta   90.00
_cell.angle_gamma   90.00
#
_symmetry.space_group_name_H-M   'P 1'
#
loop_
_entity.id
_entity.type
_entity.pdbx_description
1 polymer ?
#
loop_
_entity_poly.entity_id
_entity_poly.type
_entity_poly.pdbx_seq_one_letter_code
_entity_poly.pdbx_strand_id
1 'polypeptide(L)'
;MLETVAIWGKMVTSIMLIWAMYSQYIPRHIRSHLEIYFYKLLGWLSFYVHIKFTEHIDEGLKRSENYDAIRNYLSTNTAARAQRLKANESKNSKSLVLSMDDHEEVEDVFNGVKVKWYSNVKVTQTQSNYGRNNSYERRFFTLTFHRRHRGMIIDTYITRVLREGKAIGVRNRERKLYTNNSSSEWYPFFFILGNLSD
;
A
#
# COMPACT_ATOMS: atom_id res chain seq x y z
N MET A 1 -16.37 31.10 -33.64
CA MET A 1 -17.48 30.32 -33.04
C MET A 1 -18.20 29.40 -34.03
N LEU A 2 -18.43 29.81 -35.29
CA LEU A 2 -19.13 28.97 -36.29
C LEU A 2 -18.28 27.79 -36.82
N GLU A 3 -16.99 28.03 -37.08
CA GLU A 3 -16.03 26.99 -37.52
C GLU A 3 -15.95 25.79 -36.57
N THR A 4 -15.93 26.04 -35.26
CA THR A 4 -15.87 24.98 -34.25
C THR A 4 -17.13 24.12 -34.25
N VAL A 5 -18.31 24.71 -34.38
CA VAL A 5 -19.59 23.97 -34.45
C VAL A 5 -19.65 23.10 -35.71
N ALA A 6 -19.13 23.60 -36.84
CA ALA A 6 -19.05 22.82 -38.07
C ALA A 6 -18.09 21.61 -37.96
N ILE A 7 -16.96 21.76 -37.25
CA ILE A 7 -16.02 20.66 -36.98
C ILE A 7 -16.68 19.59 -36.11
N TRP A 8 -17.37 19.98 -35.03
CA TRP A 8 -18.11 19.04 -34.19
C TRP A 8 -19.22 18.32 -34.99
N GLY A 9 -19.95 19.03 -35.85
CA GLY A 9 -20.97 18.44 -36.72
C GLY A 9 -20.41 17.40 -37.72
N LYS A 10 -19.25 17.68 -38.31
CA LYS A 10 -18.54 16.72 -39.19
C LYS A 10 -18.06 15.48 -38.44
N MET A 11 -17.58 15.64 -37.20
CA MET A 11 -17.17 14.50 -36.36
C MET A 11 -18.36 13.61 -36.02
N VAL A 12 -19.49 14.20 -35.61
CA VAL A 12 -20.71 13.45 -35.28
C VAL A 12 -21.25 12.69 -36.48
N THR A 13 -21.32 13.33 -37.65
CA THR A 13 -21.79 12.67 -38.88
C THR A 13 -20.87 11.54 -39.32
N SER A 14 -19.55 11.71 -39.22
CA SER A 14 -18.57 10.66 -39.49
C SER A 14 -18.71 9.46 -38.53
N ILE A 15 -18.85 9.72 -37.22
CA ILE A 15 -19.05 8.69 -36.20
C ILE A 15 -20.36 7.94 -36.45
N MET A 16 -21.45 8.64 -36.75
CA MET A 16 -22.75 8.03 -37.06
C MET A 16 -22.69 7.15 -38.32
N LEU A 17 -21.96 7.57 -39.35
CA LEU A 17 -21.78 6.79 -40.57
C LEU A 17 -20.98 5.50 -40.29
N ILE A 18 -19.89 5.59 -39.53
CA ILE A 18 -19.09 4.43 -39.11
C ILE A 18 -19.94 3.49 -38.24
N TRP A 19 -20.75 4.02 -37.32
CA TRP A 19 -21.63 3.23 -36.46
C TRP A 19 -22.75 2.54 -37.24
N ALA A 20 -23.34 3.24 -38.23
CA ALA A 20 -24.35 2.66 -39.12
C ALA A 20 -23.77 1.50 -39.93
N MET A 21 -22.57 1.68 -40.51
CA MET A 21 -21.86 0.60 -41.20
C MET A 21 -21.51 -0.55 -40.24
N TYR A 22 -21.04 -0.26 -39.03
CA TYR A 22 -20.77 -1.27 -38.00
C TYR A 22 -22.02 -2.08 -37.64
N SER A 23 -23.18 -1.43 -37.55
CA SER A 23 -24.43 -2.10 -37.17
C SER A 23 -25.05 -2.92 -38.29
N GLN A 24 -24.91 -2.47 -39.54
CA GLN A 24 -25.57 -3.08 -40.69
C GLN A 24 -24.72 -4.17 -41.35
N TYR A 25 -23.38 -4.01 -41.37
CA TYR A 25 -22.48 -4.89 -42.12
C TYR A 25 -21.77 -5.94 -41.28
N ILE A 26 -21.66 -5.77 -39.95
CA ILE A 26 -20.93 -6.70 -39.08
C ILE A 26 -21.90 -7.72 -38.48
N PRO A 27 -21.82 -9.00 -38.86
CA PRO A 27 -22.66 -10.05 -38.30
C PRO A 27 -22.43 -10.24 -36.80
N ARG A 28 -23.46 -10.74 -36.09
CA ARG A 28 -23.43 -10.96 -34.63
C ARG A 28 -22.23 -11.80 -34.15
N HIS A 29 -21.74 -12.72 -34.97
CA HIS A 29 -20.59 -13.56 -34.63
C HIS A 29 -19.25 -12.79 -34.64
N ILE A 30 -19.08 -11.78 -35.50
CA ILE A 30 -17.85 -10.96 -35.53
C ILE A 30 -17.84 -9.96 -34.37
N ARG A 31 -19.02 -9.49 -33.95
CA ARG A 31 -19.16 -8.57 -32.80
C ARG A 31 -18.55 -9.14 -31.53
N SER A 32 -18.82 -10.41 -31.19
CA SER A 32 -18.25 -11.03 -29.99
C SER A 32 -16.73 -11.14 -30.06
N HIS A 33 -16.17 -11.45 -31.24
CA HIS A 33 -14.71 -11.44 -31.43
C HIS A 33 -14.13 -10.04 -31.26
N LEU A 34 -14.73 -9.02 -31.89
CA LEU A 34 -14.32 -7.63 -31.75
C LEU A 34 -14.39 -7.18 -30.29
N GLU A 35 -15.43 -7.53 -29.56
CA GLU A 35 -15.54 -7.26 -28.12
C GLU A 35 -14.39 -7.91 -27.34
N ILE A 36 -14.11 -9.20 -27.57
CA ILE A 36 -12.99 -9.90 -26.91
C ILE A 36 -11.65 -9.22 -27.22
N TYR A 37 -11.41 -8.87 -28.49
CA TYR A 37 -10.20 -8.14 -28.89
C TYR A 37 -10.16 -6.73 -28.31
N PHE A 38 -11.29 -6.04 -28.22
CA PHE A 38 -11.40 -4.70 -27.66
C PHE A 38 -11.14 -4.71 -26.15
N TYR A 39 -11.69 -5.67 -25.41
CA TYR A 39 -11.39 -5.88 -24.00
C TYR A 39 -9.92 -6.28 -23.78
N LYS A 40 -9.34 -7.11 -24.66
CA LYS A 40 -7.93 -7.47 -24.62
C LYS A 40 -7.03 -6.27 -24.93
N LEU A 41 -7.43 -5.42 -25.87
CA LEU A 41 -6.76 -4.18 -26.23
C LEU A 41 -6.86 -3.17 -25.08
N LEU A 42 -8.03 -2.98 -24.48
CA LEU A 42 -8.24 -2.17 -23.27
C LEU A 42 -7.37 -2.67 -22.11
N GLY A 43 -7.28 -3.98 -21.91
CA GLY A 43 -6.40 -4.58 -20.92
C GLY A 43 -4.92 -4.35 -21.23
N TRP A 44 -4.53 -4.33 -22.51
CA TRP A 44 -3.18 -4.00 -22.94
C TRP A 44 -2.86 -2.50 -22.80
N LEU A 45 -3.83 -1.63 -23.08
CA LEU A 45 -3.85 -0.19 -22.79
C LEU A 45 -4.04 0.10 -21.29
N SER A 46 -4.10 -0.90 -20.41
CA SER A 46 -3.93 -0.65 -18.99
C SER A 46 -2.51 -0.13 -18.76
N PHE A 47 -2.40 1.19 -18.76
CA PHE A 47 -1.14 1.91 -18.62
C PHE A 47 -0.59 1.81 -17.20
N TYR A 48 -1.36 1.32 -16.23
CA TYR A 48 -0.97 1.23 -14.84
C TYR A 48 -0.81 -0.24 -14.39
N VAL A 49 0.27 -0.50 -13.68
CA VAL A 49 0.58 -1.79 -13.06
C VAL A 49 0.33 -1.67 -11.57
N HIS A 50 -0.37 -2.66 -11.01
CA HIS A 50 -0.62 -2.76 -9.57
C HIS A 50 0.14 -3.97 -9.00
N ILE A 51 1.06 -3.73 -8.06
CA ILE A 51 1.76 -4.79 -7.33
C ILE A 51 1.22 -4.84 -5.91
N LYS A 52 0.75 -6.00 -5.47
CA LYS A 52 0.18 -6.20 -4.13
C LYS A 52 1.19 -6.88 -3.21
N PHE A 53 1.36 -6.32 -2.02
CA PHE A 53 2.19 -6.86 -0.94
C PHE A 53 1.31 -7.16 0.27
N THR A 54 1.10 -8.44 0.57
CA THR A 54 0.26 -8.88 1.69
C THR A 54 1.04 -8.92 3.00
N GLU A 55 0.38 -8.62 4.11
CA GLU A 55 0.97 -8.72 5.46
C GLU A 55 1.27 -10.17 5.85
N HIS A 56 0.43 -11.12 5.40
CA HIS A 56 0.58 -12.55 5.66
C HIS A 56 0.81 -13.30 4.35
N ILE A 57 1.72 -14.27 4.38
CA ILE A 57 1.90 -15.27 3.32
C ILE A 57 0.82 -16.34 3.57
N ASP A 58 0.11 -16.77 2.51
CA ASP A 58 -1.20 -17.43 2.55
C ASP A 58 -1.38 -18.65 3.49
N GLU A 59 -0.31 -19.22 4.05
CA GLU A 59 -0.37 -20.39 4.96
C GLU A 59 0.34 -20.21 6.32
N GLY A 60 0.77 -18.99 6.67
CA GLY A 60 1.53 -18.77 7.91
C GLY A 60 1.04 -17.61 8.77
N LEU A 61 1.15 -17.76 10.10
CA LEU A 61 1.18 -16.65 11.07
C LEU A 61 2.46 -15.79 10.95
N LYS A 62 3.33 -16.10 9.98
CA LYS A 62 4.56 -15.36 9.74
C LYS A 62 4.25 -14.08 8.95
N ARG A 63 4.34 -12.96 9.67
CA ARG A 63 4.31 -11.61 9.11
C ARG A 63 5.40 -11.46 8.04
N SER A 64 5.04 -10.92 6.88
CA SER A 64 5.96 -10.76 5.75
C SER A 64 7.03 -9.71 6.06
N GLU A 65 8.30 -10.11 6.02
CA GLU A 65 9.44 -9.18 6.24
C GLU A 65 9.44 -8.02 5.22
N ASN A 66 8.97 -8.29 4.00
CA ASN A 66 8.86 -7.28 2.95
C ASN A 66 7.75 -6.26 3.28
N TYR A 67 6.65 -6.72 3.87
CA TYR A 67 5.57 -5.82 4.32
C TYR A 67 6.07 -4.89 5.43
N ASP A 68 6.82 -5.40 6.39
CA ASP A 68 7.36 -4.58 7.48
C ASP A 68 8.40 -3.58 7.01
N ALA A 69 9.26 -3.96 6.05
CA ALA A 69 10.18 -3.03 5.41
C ALA A 69 9.42 -1.89 4.71
N ILE A 70 8.43 -2.21 3.88
CA ILE A 70 7.60 -1.20 3.19
C ILE A 70 6.88 -0.31 4.21
N ARG A 71 6.31 -0.89 5.26
CA ARG A 71 5.62 -0.14 6.33
C ARG A 71 6.55 0.86 7.01
N ASN A 72 7.79 0.48 7.31
CA ASN A 72 8.77 1.37 7.95
C ASN A 72 9.25 2.49 7.00
N TYR A 73 9.45 2.16 5.71
CA TYR A 73 9.77 3.15 4.69
C TYR A 73 8.63 4.16 4.54
N LEU A 74 7.41 3.68 4.38
CA LEU A 74 6.24 4.55 4.28
C LEU A 74 6.04 5.34 5.58
N SER A 75 6.09 4.74 6.77
CA SER A 75 5.90 5.50 8.02
C SER A 75 6.84 6.70 8.17
N THR A 76 8.07 6.58 7.68
CA THR A 76 9.07 7.66 7.75
C THR A 76 9.00 8.63 6.58
N ASN A 77 8.79 8.14 5.36
CA ASN A 77 8.73 8.96 4.14
C ASN A 77 7.37 9.68 4.01
N THR A 78 6.28 9.02 4.42
CA THR A 78 4.91 9.54 4.48
C THR A 78 4.78 10.62 5.56
N ALA A 79 5.48 10.53 6.70
CA ALA A 79 5.52 11.60 7.70
C ALA A 79 6.03 12.96 7.14
N ALA A 80 6.81 12.94 6.05
CA ALA A 80 7.32 14.15 5.40
C ALA A 80 6.44 14.66 4.24
N ARG A 81 5.47 13.87 3.75
CA ARG A 81 4.76 14.14 2.48
C ARG A 81 3.25 13.89 2.47
N ALA A 82 2.66 13.34 3.53
CA ALA A 82 1.23 12.99 3.55
C ALA A 82 0.32 14.18 3.88
N GLN A 83 -0.91 14.13 3.35
CA GLN A 83 -1.99 15.05 3.72
C GLN A 83 -2.71 14.63 5.01
N ARG A 84 -2.72 13.34 5.37
CA ARG A 84 -3.24 12.84 6.66
C ARG A 84 -2.29 11.78 7.23
N LEU A 85 -2.18 11.73 8.56
CA LEU A 85 -1.29 10.80 9.25
C LEU A 85 -2.06 10.17 10.41
N LYS A 86 -1.99 8.84 10.53
CA LYS A 86 -2.52 8.13 11.70
C LYS A 86 -1.44 8.03 12.76
N ALA A 87 -1.68 8.64 13.90
CA ALA A 87 -0.85 8.43 15.08
C ALA A 87 -1.18 7.06 15.69
N ASN A 88 -0.30 6.07 15.55
CA ASN A 88 -0.44 4.82 16.27
C ASN A 88 0.37 4.91 17.57
N GLU A 89 -0.34 4.99 18.70
CA GLU A 89 0.25 4.91 20.02
C GLU A 89 0.60 3.45 20.33
N SER A 90 1.90 3.14 20.28
CA SER A 90 2.42 1.86 20.77
C SER A 90 2.21 1.84 22.28
N LYS A 91 1.40 0.90 22.78
CA LYS A 91 1.07 0.69 24.21
C LYS A 91 2.28 0.60 25.18
N ASN A 92 3.52 0.61 24.68
CA ASN A 92 4.72 0.45 25.50
C ASN A 92 5.90 1.37 25.11
N SER A 93 5.68 2.45 24.36
CA SER A 93 6.77 3.39 24.03
C SER A 93 6.26 4.80 23.73
N LYS A 94 6.80 5.83 24.40
CA LYS A 94 6.53 7.28 24.22
C LYS A 94 6.85 7.85 22.82
N SER A 95 7.08 7.00 21.82
CA SER A 95 7.33 7.42 20.43
C SER A 95 6.05 7.29 19.61
N LEU A 96 5.45 8.42 19.26
CA LEU A 96 4.35 8.51 18.30
C LEU A 96 4.88 8.06 16.92
N VAL A 97 4.53 6.85 16.48
CA VAL A 97 4.87 6.42 15.11
C VAL A 97 3.72 6.82 14.21
N LEU A 98 3.95 7.86 13.42
CA LEU A 98 3.04 8.28 12.36
C LEU A 98 3.06 7.20 11.28
N SER A 99 1.92 6.59 11.03
CA SER A 99 1.73 5.62 9.95
C SER A 99 0.65 6.10 9.01
N MET A 100 0.78 5.73 7.74
CA MET A 100 -0.24 5.92 6.71
C MET A 100 -1.60 5.37 7.18
N ASP A 101 -2.67 6.14 7.00
CA ASP A 101 -4.01 5.69 7.39
C ASP A 101 -4.54 4.60 6.44
N ASP A 102 -5.52 3.85 6.92
CA ASP A 102 -6.17 2.81 6.14
C ASP A 102 -7.01 3.46 5.03
N HIS A 103 -6.85 3.00 3.78
CA HIS A 103 -7.46 3.60 2.57
C HIS A 103 -6.87 4.95 2.13
N GLU A 104 -5.66 5.29 2.59
CA GLU A 104 -4.96 6.47 2.11
C GLU A 104 -4.08 6.16 0.89
N GLU A 105 -3.93 7.13 -0.01
CA GLU A 105 -3.02 7.10 -1.14
C GLU A 105 -1.85 8.05 -0.92
N VAL A 106 -0.62 7.56 -1.09
CA VAL A 106 0.61 8.35 -0.97
C VAL A 106 1.31 8.40 -2.31
N GLU A 107 1.48 9.61 -2.84
CA GLU A 107 2.28 9.84 -4.04
C GLU A 107 3.77 10.00 -3.68
N ASP A 108 4.63 9.23 -4.35
CA ASP A 108 6.07 9.35 -4.33
C ASP A 108 6.58 9.64 -5.74
N VAL A 109 7.68 10.38 -5.85
CA VAL A 109 8.33 10.69 -7.12
C VAL A 109 9.73 10.10 -7.10
N PHE A 110 9.94 9.09 -7.93
CA PHE A 110 11.22 8.42 -8.06
C PHE A 110 11.79 8.65 -9.46
N ASN A 111 12.91 9.37 -9.56
CA ASN A 111 13.58 9.72 -10.81
C ASN A 111 12.61 10.30 -11.87
N GLY A 112 11.71 11.20 -11.45
CA GLY A 112 10.71 11.83 -12.32
C GLY A 112 9.48 10.97 -12.63
N VAL A 113 9.43 9.72 -12.15
CA VAL A 113 8.27 8.83 -12.29
C VAL A 113 7.37 8.96 -11.07
N LYS A 114 6.09 9.21 -11.29
CA LYS A 114 5.06 9.19 -10.24
C LYS A 114 4.72 7.74 -9.87
N VAL A 115 4.80 7.45 -8.58
CA VAL A 115 4.55 6.16 -7.99
C VAL A 115 3.54 6.35 -6.86
N LYS A 116 2.47 5.56 -6.83
CA LYS A 116 1.37 5.69 -5.87
C LYS A 116 1.32 4.46 -4.97
N TRP A 117 1.37 4.67 -3.66
CA TRP A 117 1.17 3.64 -2.65
C TRP A 117 -0.23 3.75 -2.07
N TYR A 118 -0.92 2.62 -1.94
CA TYR A 118 -2.27 2.57 -1.41
C TYR A 118 -2.39 1.50 -0.32
N SER A 119 -2.81 1.89 0.88
CA SER A 119 -2.99 0.98 2.02
C SER A 119 -4.41 0.44 2.01
N ASN A 120 -4.58 -0.88 2.01
CA ASN A 120 -5.89 -1.50 2.02
C ASN A 120 -6.02 -2.48 3.18
N VAL A 121 -7.25 -2.59 3.67
CA VAL A 121 -7.64 -3.59 4.65
C VAL A 121 -8.75 -4.45 4.04
N LYS A 122 -8.50 -5.75 3.88
CA LYS A 122 -9.54 -6.71 3.52
C LYS A 122 -10.02 -7.40 4.78
N VAL A 123 -11.23 -7.07 5.23
CA VAL A 123 -11.89 -7.82 6.29
C VAL A 123 -12.37 -9.13 5.70
N THR A 124 -11.78 -10.25 6.12
CA THR A 124 -12.26 -11.58 5.77
C THR A 124 -13.04 -12.10 6.97
N GLN A 125 -14.36 -12.20 6.82
CA GLN A 125 -15.18 -12.96 7.76
C GLN A 125 -15.05 -14.43 7.42
N THR A 126 -14.34 -15.17 8.26
CA THR A 126 -14.39 -16.63 8.21
C THR A 126 -15.57 -17.06 9.06
N GLN A 127 -16.65 -17.55 8.43
CA GLN A 127 -17.70 -18.23 9.18
C GLN A 127 -17.10 -19.54 9.72
N SER A 128 -16.89 -19.60 11.03
CA SER A 128 -16.56 -20.87 11.67
C SER A 128 -17.85 -21.59 12.03
N ASN A 129 -17.91 -22.90 11.78
CA ASN A 129 -19.07 -23.74 12.10
C ASN A 129 -19.38 -23.83 13.62
N TYR A 130 -18.57 -23.19 14.47
CA TYR A 130 -18.67 -23.25 15.93
C TYR A 130 -19.09 -21.91 16.57
N GLY A 131 -19.79 -21.05 15.83
CA GLY A 131 -20.42 -19.84 16.38
C GLY A 131 -19.45 -18.72 16.78
N ARG A 132 -18.15 -18.84 16.46
CA ARG A 132 -17.16 -17.79 16.68
C ARG A 132 -16.84 -17.11 15.36
N ASN A 133 -17.45 -15.95 15.12
CA ASN A 133 -17.07 -15.08 14.01
C ASN A 133 -15.71 -14.46 14.35
N ASN A 134 -14.62 -15.05 13.84
CA ASN A 134 -13.32 -14.41 13.88
C ASN A 134 -13.15 -13.62 12.57
N SER A 135 -13.36 -12.30 12.64
CA SER A 135 -13.03 -11.40 11.53
C SER A 135 -11.53 -11.20 11.52
N TYR A 136 -10.85 -11.72 10.51
CA TYR A 136 -9.44 -11.44 10.29
C TYR A 136 -9.32 -10.26 9.33
N GLU A 137 -8.80 -9.14 9.83
CA GLU A 137 -8.37 -8.03 8.99
C GLU A 137 -7.04 -8.40 8.31
N ARG A 138 -7.04 -8.58 6.99
CA ARG A 138 -5.82 -8.76 6.20
C ARG A 138 -5.42 -7.43 5.59
N ARG A 139 -4.34 -6.83 6.07
CA ARG A 139 -3.78 -5.58 5.51
C ARG A 139 -2.85 -5.89 4.34
N PHE A 140 -2.85 -5.03 3.33
CA PHE A 140 -1.96 -5.13 2.17
C PHE A 140 -1.66 -3.75 1.59
N PHE A 141 -0.45 -3.59 1.06
CA PHE A 141 -0.07 -2.41 0.29
C PHE A 141 -0.19 -2.70 -1.20
N THR A 142 -0.72 -1.74 -1.94
CA THR A 142 -0.76 -1.77 -3.40
C THR A 142 0.12 -0.66 -3.95
N LEU A 143 1.09 -1.04 -4.78
CA LEU A 143 1.95 -0.12 -5.51
C LEU A 143 1.43 0.05 -6.92
N THR A 144 1.12 1.29 -7.30
CA THR A 144 0.59 1.65 -8.62
C THR A 144 1.57 2.56 -9.36
N PHE A 145 1.96 2.18 -10.58
CA PHE A 145 2.86 2.97 -11.42
C PHE A 145 2.60 2.74 -12.90
N HIS A 146 3.12 3.62 -13.75
CA HIS A 146 2.97 3.52 -15.19
C HIS A 146 3.82 2.38 -15.77
N ARG A 147 3.22 1.49 -16.57
CA ARG A 147 3.81 0.26 -17.13
C ARG A 147 5.13 0.49 -17.87
N ARG A 148 5.31 1.66 -18.50
CA ARG A 148 6.56 2.06 -19.20
C ARG A 148 7.80 1.98 -18.30
N HIS A 149 7.64 2.21 -17.00
CA HIS A 149 8.74 2.23 -16.04
C HIS A 149 8.86 0.95 -15.22
N ARG A 150 8.18 -0.13 -15.64
CA ARG A 150 8.11 -1.39 -14.87
C ARG A 150 9.47 -1.95 -14.49
N GLY A 151 10.41 -2.07 -15.44
CA GLY A 151 11.75 -2.61 -15.14
C GLY A 151 12.46 -1.78 -14.08
N MET A 152 12.51 -0.46 -14.29
CA MET A 152 13.11 0.47 -13.33
C MET A 152 12.46 0.40 -11.94
N ILE A 153 11.13 0.39 -11.87
CA ILE A 153 10.42 0.33 -10.58
C ILE A 153 10.70 -0.98 -9.86
N ILE A 154 10.66 -2.12 -10.57
CA ILE A 154 10.90 -3.42 -9.97
C ILE A 154 12.35 -3.56 -9.51
N ASP A 155 13.31 -3.24 -10.37
CA ASP A 155 14.73 -3.51 -10.12
C ASP A 155 15.33 -2.51 -9.14
N THR A 156 14.98 -1.22 -9.26
CA THR A 156 15.63 -0.15 -8.49
C THR A 156 14.75 0.39 -7.36
N TYR A 157 13.49 0.76 -7.64
CA TYR A 157 12.64 1.41 -6.62
C TYR A 157 12.25 0.44 -5.51
N ILE A 158 11.73 -0.74 -5.84
CA ILE A 158 11.32 -1.74 -4.84
C ILE A 158 12.52 -2.17 -3.99
N THR A 159 13.66 -2.45 -4.62
CA THR A 159 14.90 -2.82 -3.92
C THR A 159 15.34 -1.73 -2.94
N ARG A 160 15.30 -0.47 -3.36
CA ARG A 160 15.62 0.68 -2.51
C ARG A 160 14.66 0.79 -1.33
N VAL A 161 13.34 0.73 -1.58
CA VAL A 161 12.29 0.80 -0.55
C VAL A 161 12.48 -0.30 0.50
N LEU A 162 12.73 -1.54 0.06
CA LEU A 162 12.98 -2.66 0.96
C LEU A 162 14.26 -2.46 1.77
N ARG A 163 15.34 -1.98 1.15
CA ARG A 163 16.62 -1.74 1.83
C ARG A 163 16.51 -0.65 2.89
N GLU A 164 15.95 0.51 2.54
CA GLU A 164 15.75 1.63 3.47
C GLU A 164 14.79 1.25 4.59
N GLY A 165 13.68 0.59 4.25
CA GLY A 165 12.70 0.08 5.21
C GLY A 165 13.28 -0.89 6.24
N LYS A 166 14.17 -1.80 5.80
CA LYS A 166 14.89 -2.71 6.69
C LYS A 166 15.84 -1.95 7.62
N ALA A 167 16.63 -1.01 7.08
CA ALA A 167 17.55 -0.19 7.88
C ALA A 167 16.81 0.63 8.96
N ILE A 168 15.67 1.21 8.61
CA ILE A 168 14.80 1.93 9.56
C ILE A 168 14.24 0.98 10.62
N GLY A 169 13.82 -0.22 10.22
CA GLY A 169 13.36 -1.25 11.15
C GLY A 169 14.42 -1.64 12.19
N VAL A 170 15.67 -1.83 11.76
CA VAL A 170 16.80 -2.13 12.66
C VAL A 170 17.04 -0.97 13.62
N ARG A 171 17.13 0.27 13.12
CA ARG A 171 17.32 1.47 13.95
C ARG A 171 16.21 1.65 14.99
N ASN A 172 14.96 1.40 14.60
CA ASN A 172 13.82 1.51 15.51
C ASN A 172 13.83 0.39 16.57
N ARG A 173 14.30 -0.81 16.21
CA ARG A 173 14.46 -1.92 17.16
C ARG A 173 15.57 -1.63 18.17
N GLU A 174 16.71 -1.11 17.71
CA GLU A 174 17.81 -0.68 18.59
C GLU A 174 17.35 0.39 19.56
N ARG A 175 16.66 1.44 19.09
CA ARG A 175 16.08 2.47 19.97
C ARG A 175 15.18 1.85 21.05
N LYS A 176 14.30 0.91 20.70
CA LYS A 176 13.44 0.22 21.68
C LYS A 176 14.25 -0.56 22.74
N LEU A 177 15.38 -1.16 22.37
CA LEU A 177 16.25 -1.83 23.34
C LEU A 177 16.91 -0.83 24.30
N TYR A 178 17.37 0.31 23.79
CA TYR A 178 17.97 1.36 24.62
C TYR A 178 16.96 2.08 25.52
N THR A 179 15.71 2.25 25.09
CA THR A 179 14.67 2.88 25.93
C THR A 179 13.99 1.90 26.91
N ASN A 180 14.20 0.59 26.79
CA ASN A 180 13.61 -0.40 27.70
C ASN A 180 14.40 -0.61 29.00
N ASN A 181 15.39 0.23 29.31
CA ASN A 181 15.98 0.30 30.63
C ASN A 181 15.33 1.41 31.47
N SER A 182 14.03 1.31 31.73
CA SER A 182 13.40 2.09 32.79
C SER A 182 13.58 1.35 34.11
N SER A 183 14.54 1.83 34.87
CA SER A 183 14.74 1.54 36.29
C SER A 183 13.44 1.54 37.10
N SER A 184 13.07 0.39 37.65
CA SER A 184 12.23 0.22 38.85
C SER A 184 12.34 -1.27 39.22
N GLU A 185 12.91 -1.74 40.31
CA GLU A 185 13.27 -1.13 41.59
C GLU A 185 14.52 -1.86 42.10
N TRP A 186 15.54 -1.13 42.52
CA TRP A 186 16.58 -1.65 43.42
C TRP A 186 16.44 -0.85 44.70
N TYR A 187 15.84 -1.44 45.72
CA TYR A 187 15.93 -0.92 47.08
C TYR A 187 17.29 -1.38 47.66
N PRO A 188 18.22 -0.49 47.99
CA PRO A 188 19.37 -0.87 48.78
C PRO A 188 18.89 -1.06 50.22
N PHE A 189 18.89 -2.31 50.71
CA PHE A 189 18.78 -2.60 52.13
C PHE A 189 19.99 -1.99 52.85
N PHE A 190 19.81 -0.80 53.42
CA PHE A 190 20.75 -0.23 54.38
C PHE A 190 20.60 -0.99 55.70
N PHE A 191 21.67 -1.68 56.09
CA PHE A 191 21.87 -2.20 57.43
C PHE A 191 21.79 -1.04 58.44
N ILE A 192 20.90 -1.14 59.42
CA ILE A 192 21.08 -0.46 60.71
C ILE A 192 21.66 -1.50 61.67
N LEU A 193 22.97 -1.41 61.88
CA LEU A 193 23.64 -1.94 63.06
C LEU A 193 23.17 -1.13 64.28
N GLY A 194 22.23 -1.69 65.04
CA GLY A 194 21.89 -1.23 66.38
C GLY A 194 22.47 -2.20 67.40
N ASN A 195 23.67 -1.88 67.91
CA ASN A 195 24.15 -2.44 69.16
C ASN A 195 23.21 -2.01 70.30
N LEU A 196 22.70 -2.96 71.06
CA LEU A 196 22.34 -2.77 72.46
C LEU A 196 22.72 -4.04 73.21
N SER A 197 23.74 -3.85 74.03
CA SER A 197 24.29 -4.73 75.05
C SER A 197 23.25 -5.12 76.10
N ASP A 198 23.26 -6.40 76.49
CA ASP A 198 23.01 -6.81 77.87
C ASP A 198 24.25 -6.53 78.74
#